data_AF-D4Z8K3-F1
#
_entry.id   AF-D4Z8K3-F1
#
_cell.length_a   1.000
_cell.length_b   1.000
_cell.length_c   1.000
_cell.angle_alpha   90.00
_cell.angle_beta   90.00
_cell.angle_gamma   90.00
#
_symmetry.space_group_name_H-M   'P 1'
#
loop_
_entity.id
_entity.type
_entity.pdbx_description
1 polymer ?
#
loop_
_entity_poly.entity_id
_entity_poly.type
_entity_poly.pdbx_seq_one_letter_code
_entity_poly.pdbx_strand_id
1 'polypeptide(L)'
;MKIRIYRQTEQDFDRIEIEGATFETIVNRAAVEGFQCSGYNSNPSQRLELQGAPKFKGICGPMWDGDAIRYECSATYAELSA
;
A
#
# COMPACT_ATOMS: atom_id res chain seq x y z
N MET A 1 -2.55 8.97 9.29
CA MET A 1 -2.51 7.56 8.83
C MET A 1 -1.14 7.29 8.23
N LYS A 2 -0.69 6.04 8.26
CA LYS A 2 0.61 5.61 7.71
C LYS A 2 0.39 4.44 6.77
N ILE A 3 1.02 4.50 5.59
CA ILE A 3 1.10 3.35 4.69
C ILE A 3 2.56 2.96 4.45
N ARG A 4 2.78 1.68 4.17
CA ARG A 4 4.05 1.12 3.74
C ARG A 4 3.87 0.43 2.40
N ILE A 5 4.73 0.76 1.45
CA ILE A 5 4.81 0.07 0.16
C ILE A 5 6.16 -0.63 0.09
N TYR A 6 6.12 -1.95 -0.02
CA TYR A 6 7.29 -2.78 -0.26
C TYR A 6 7.32 -3.17 -1.74
N ARG A 7 8.47 -3.00 -2.39
CA ARG A 7 8.63 -3.39 -3.79
C ARG A 7 9.97 -4.06 -4.00
N GLN A 8 9.97 -5.07 -4.85
CA GLN A 8 11.21 -5.65 -5.37
C GLN A 8 11.92 -4.67 -6.29
N THR A 9 13.24 -4.62 -6.17
CA THR A 9 14.17 -3.94 -7.05
C THR A 9 15.18 -4.95 -7.61
N GLU A 10 16.04 -4.52 -8.53
CA GLU A 10 17.07 -5.41 -9.10
C GLU A 10 18.09 -5.91 -8.06
N GLN A 11 18.24 -5.19 -6.94
CA GLN A 11 19.28 -5.44 -5.94
C GLN A 11 18.75 -6.07 -4.66
N ASP A 12 17.52 -5.70 -4.24
CA ASP A 12 16.86 -6.19 -3.01
C ASP A 12 15.38 -5.71 -2.96
N PHE A 13 14.81 -5.54 -1.77
CA PHE A 13 13.55 -4.85 -1.52
C PHE A 13 13.74 -3.38 -1.13
N ASP A 14 12.88 -2.54 -1.69
CA ASP A 14 12.69 -1.16 -1.27
C ASP A 14 11.43 -1.04 -0.41
N ARG A 15 11.51 -0.19 0.62
CA ARG A 15 10.42 0.09 1.56
C ARG A 15 10.17 1.58 1.62
N ILE A 16 9.01 1.99 1.16
CA ILE A 16 8.56 3.39 1.15
C ILE A 16 7.50 3.57 2.23
N GLU A 17 7.73 4.52 3.12
CA GLU A 17 6.75 4.91 4.14
C GLU A 17 6.13 6.26 3.79
N ILE A 18 4.79 6.32 3.77
CA ILE A 18 4.05 7.54 3.46
C ILE A 18 3.08 7.81 4.59
N GLU A 19 3.24 8.98 5.20
CA GLU A 19 2.31 9.49 6.20
C GLU A 19 1.44 10.59 5.61
N GLY A 20 0.19 10.67 6.06
CA GLY A 20 -0.74 11.70 5.63
C GLY A 20 -1.93 11.81 6.58
N ALA A 21 -2.56 12.99 6.61
CA ALA A 21 -3.79 13.19 7.37
C ALA A 21 -5.00 12.54 6.68
N THR A 22 -5.00 12.51 5.34
CA THR A 22 -6.10 11.98 4.51
C THR A 22 -5.59 11.00 3.45
N PHE A 23 -6.47 10.14 2.93
CA PHE A 23 -6.12 9.24 1.81
C PHE A 23 -5.75 10.01 0.55
N GLU A 24 -6.34 11.18 0.30
CA GLU A 24 -5.95 12.06 -0.82
C GLU A 24 -4.50 12.54 -0.69
N THR A 25 -4.09 12.95 0.51
CA THR A 25 -2.69 13.34 0.78
C THR A 25 -1.74 12.17 0.50
N ILE A 26 -2.14 10.96 0.90
CA ILE A 26 -1.35 9.74 0.66
C ILE A 26 -1.27 9.41 -0.82
N VAL A 27 -2.37 9.48 -1.56
CA VAL A 27 -2.39 9.23 -3.01
C VAL A 27 -1.49 10.22 -3.74
N ASN A 28 -1.56 11.51 -3.41
CA ASN A 28 -0.72 12.53 -4.03
C ASN A 28 0.77 12.30 -3.75
N ARG A 29 1.14 11.93 -2.52
CA ARG A 29 2.53 11.58 -2.17
C ARG A 29 2.98 10.29 -2.87
N ALA A 30 2.13 9.26 -2.91
CA ALA A 30 2.43 8.01 -3.58
C ALA A 30 2.61 8.19 -5.10
N ALA A 31 1.90 9.15 -5.72
CA ALA A 31 2.08 9.48 -7.13
C ALA A 31 3.47 10.08 -7.43
N VAL A 32 4.06 10.85 -6.50
CA VAL A 32 5.45 11.34 -6.63
C VAL A 32 6.45 10.18 -6.66
N GLU A 33 6.16 9.11 -5.92
CA GLU A 33 6.95 7.87 -5.91
C GLU A 33 6.64 6.93 -7.11
N GLY A 34 5.75 7.37 -8.02
CA GLY A 34 5.37 6.64 -9.23
C GLY A 34 4.21 5.65 -9.05
N PHE A 35 3.54 5.63 -7.90
CA PHE A 35 2.39 4.74 -7.69
C PHE A 35 1.08 5.35 -8.18
N GLN A 36 0.43 4.67 -9.10
CA GLN A 36 -0.87 5.10 -9.61
C GLN A 36 -2.02 4.52 -8.78
N CYS A 37 -2.82 5.38 -8.17
CA CYS A 37 -4.08 4.96 -7.52
C CYS A 37 -5.08 4.46 -8.58
N SER A 38 -5.61 3.25 -8.39
CA SER A 38 -6.61 2.61 -9.27
C SER A 38 -8.03 2.69 -8.72
N GLY A 39 -8.19 3.16 -7.48
CA GLY A 39 -9.46 3.31 -6.79
C GLY A 39 -9.28 3.13 -5.29
N TYR A 40 -10.38 2.91 -4.58
CA TYR A 40 -10.37 2.75 -3.13
C TYR A 40 -10.96 1.40 -2.74
N ASN A 41 -10.52 0.89 -1.60
CA ASN A 41 -11.06 -0.33 -1.06
C ASN A 41 -12.44 -0.08 -0.45
N SER A 42 -13.45 -0.79 -0.96
CA SER A 42 -14.85 -0.61 -0.59
C SER A 42 -15.46 -1.88 -0.01
N ASN A 43 -14.66 -2.89 0.31
CA ASN A 43 -15.18 -4.17 0.83
C ASN A 43 -15.56 -4.01 2.32
N PRO A 44 -16.86 -4.05 2.66
CA PRO A 44 -17.31 -3.85 4.04
C PRO A 44 -16.94 -5.02 4.96
N SER A 45 -16.63 -6.19 4.40
CA SER A 45 -16.22 -7.37 5.18
C SER A 45 -14.75 -7.33 5.60
N GLN A 46 -13.97 -6.35 5.12
CA GLN A 46 -12.59 -6.15 5.56
C GLN A 46 -12.53 -5.25 6.79
N ARG A 47 -11.39 -5.31 7.50
CA ARG A 47 -11.08 -4.45 8.65
C ARG A 47 -11.37 -2.98 8.36
N LEU A 48 -11.89 -2.25 9.35
CA LEU A 48 -12.29 -0.85 9.21
C LEU A 48 -11.12 0.03 8.74
N GLU A 49 -9.91 -0.25 9.21
CA GLU A 49 -8.68 0.45 8.87
C GLU A 49 -8.33 0.34 7.37
N LEU A 50 -8.79 -0.74 6.71
CA LEU A 50 -8.56 -0.97 5.29
C LEU A 50 -9.63 -0.34 4.42
N GLN A 51 -10.79 0.01 4.98
CA GLN A 51 -11.90 0.58 4.22
C GLN A 51 -11.57 2.03 3.84
N GLY A 52 -11.84 2.39 2.59
CA GLY A 52 -11.47 3.69 2.02
C GLY A 52 -9.99 3.83 1.68
N ALA A 53 -9.13 2.86 2.04
CA ALA A 53 -7.73 2.92 1.70
C ALA A 53 -7.50 2.82 0.18
N PRO A 54 -6.52 3.55 -0.38
CA PRO A 54 -6.27 3.53 -1.81
C PRO A 54 -5.82 2.13 -2.27
N LYS A 55 -6.13 1.79 -3.50
CA LYS A 55 -5.56 0.64 -4.22
C LYS A 55 -4.57 1.18 -5.23
N PHE A 56 -3.38 0.61 -5.30
CA PHE A 56 -2.37 1.03 -6.25
C PHE A 56 -2.23 -0.01 -7.37
N LYS A 57 -1.97 0.44 -8.60
CA LYS A 57 -1.73 -0.49 -9.72
C LYS A 57 -0.40 -1.23 -9.51
N GLY A 58 -0.39 -2.53 -9.82
CA GLY A 58 0.82 -3.37 -9.75
C GLY A 58 1.24 -3.73 -8.32
N ILE A 59 0.43 -3.38 -7.31
CA ILE A 59 0.73 -3.59 -5.91
C ILE A 59 -0.44 -4.31 -5.25
N CYS A 60 -0.15 -5.39 -4.54
CA CYS A 60 -1.06 -6.15 -3.69
C CYS A 60 -1.34 -5.37 -2.40
N GLY A 61 -2.58 -5.44 -1.91
CA GLY A 61 -3.07 -4.67 -0.77
C GLY A 61 -4.35 -3.87 -1.11
N PRO A 62 -4.91 -3.12 -0.14
CA PRO A 62 -4.39 -2.83 1.19
C PRO A 62 -4.47 -4.02 2.16
N MET A 63 -3.43 -4.20 2.98
CA MET A 63 -3.38 -5.17 4.09
C MET A 63 -3.08 -4.46 5.41
N TRP A 64 -3.46 -5.05 6.54
CA TRP A 64 -3.18 -4.45 7.86
C TRP A 64 -2.03 -5.21 8.52
N ASP A 65 -0.98 -4.48 8.88
CA ASP A 65 0.22 -5.05 9.54
C ASP A 65 0.31 -4.68 11.03
N GLY A 66 -0.82 -4.28 11.63
CA GLY A 66 -0.92 -3.91 13.04
C GLY A 66 -0.72 -2.42 13.32
N ASP A 67 0.18 -1.74 12.60
CA ASP A 67 0.49 -0.31 12.81
C ASP A 67 0.33 0.57 11.56
N ALA A 68 0.47 -0.01 10.36
CA ALA A 68 0.35 0.67 9.08
C ALA A 68 -0.40 -0.18 8.05
N ILE A 69 -0.97 0.48 7.05
CA ILE A 69 -1.53 -0.22 5.89
C ILE A 69 -0.38 -0.61 4.99
N ARG A 70 -0.26 -1.91 4.73
CA ARG A 70 0.81 -2.52 3.96
C ARG A 70 0.38 -2.81 2.53
N TYR A 71 1.30 -2.58 1.62
CA TYR A 71 1.18 -2.77 0.19
C TYR A 71 2.47 -3.39 -0.33
N GLU A 72 2.39 -4.35 -1.24
CA GLU A 72 3.53 -5.16 -1.67
C GLU A 72 3.45 -5.46 -3.17
N CYS A 73 4.55 -5.44 -3.92
CA CYS A 73 4.49 -6.01 -5.28
C CYS A 73 4.33 -7.55 -5.21
N SER A 74 3.84 -8.17 -6.29
CA SER A 74 3.52 -9.62 -6.27
C SER A 74 4.68 -10.51 -5.85
N ALA A 75 5.91 -10.17 -6.26
CA ALA A 75 7.11 -10.91 -5.88
C ALA A 75 7.42 -10.77 -4.38
N THR A 76 7.37 -9.54 -3.86
CA THR A 76 7.55 -9.28 -2.43
C THR A 76 6.47 -9.95 -1.58
N TYR A 77 5.21 -9.92 -2.04
CA TYR A 77 4.11 -10.63 -1.36
C TYR A 77 4.39 -12.13 -1.28
N ALA A 78 4.84 -12.75 -2.38
CA ALA A 78 5.14 -14.17 -2.43
C ALA A 78 6.28 -14.55 -1.47
N GLU A 79 7.30 -13.72 -1.34
CA GLU A 79 8.43 -13.97 -0.44
C GLU A 79 8.07 -13.75 1.04
N LEU A 80 7.34 -12.67 1.36
CA LEU A 80 6.93 -12.37 2.74
C LEU A 80 5.80 -13.27 3.27
N SER A 81 5.07 -13.94 2.38
CA SER A 81 3.97 -14.85 2.72
C SER A 81 4.34 -16.34 2.66
N ALA A 82 5.59 -16.67 2.29
CA ALA A 82 6.12 -18.04 2.27
C ALA A 82 6.54 -18.51 3.66
#